data_AF-M0L058-F1
#
_entry.id   AF-M0L058-F1
#
_cell.length_a   1.000
_cell.length_b   1.000
_cell.length_c   1.000
_cell.angle_alpha   90.00
_cell.angle_beta   90.00
_cell.angle_gamma   90.00
#
_symmetry.space_group_name_H-M   'P 1'
#
loop_
_entity.id
_entity.type
_entity.pdbx_description
1 polymer ?
#
loop_
_entity_poly.entity_id
_entity_poly.type
_entity_poly.pdbx_seq_one_letter_code
_entity_poly.pdbx_strand_id
1 'polypeptide(L)'
;MSAEYAEEDLPEETIVINGCSWQREHFDTDGYQWVRELDDSEYDWDCSEVDLVGTDIPIRVVSLQHRGSQWYVEAAETAGPDYHRPGFTELIGSEYHTTVDEAEAAFDEVRSLIKRLS
;
A
#
# COMPACT_ATOMS: atom_id res chain seq x y z
N MET A 1 19.36 -8.40 10.83
CA MET A 1 19.20 -9.71 10.19
C MET A 1 18.19 -9.46 9.10
N SER A 2 18.62 -9.44 7.85
CA SER A 2 17.72 -9.43 6.70
C SER A 2 16.83 -10.67 6.80
N ALA A 3 15.54 -10.55 6.53
CA ALA A 3 14.70 -11.75 6.44
C ALA A 3 15.27 -12.67 5.35
N GLU A 4 15.31 -13.97 5.63
CA GLU A 4 15.70 -14.98 4.64
C GLU A 4 14.50 -15.22 3.71
N TYR A 5 14.34 -14.37 2.70
CA TYR A 5 13.42 -14.57 1.57
C TYR A 5 14.14 -14.23 0.27
N ALA A 6 13.74 -14.84 -0.83
CA ALA A 6 14.25 -14.45 -2.14
C ALA A 6 13.34 -13.36 -2.71
N GLU A 7 13.92 -12.33 -3.34
CA GLU A 7 13.13 -11.25 -3.97
C GLU A 7 12.17 -11.76 -5.07
N GLU A 8 12.46 -12.94 -5.62
CA GLU A 8 11.60 -13.66 -6.57
C GLU A 8 10.30 -14.19 -5.95
N ASP A 9 10.25 -14.36 -4.63
CA ASP A 9 9.04 -14.82 -3.92
C ASP A 9 8.05 -13.68 -3.65
N LEU A 10 8.52 -12.42 -3.74
CA LEU A 10 7.67 -11.25 -3.57
C LEU A 10 6.55 -11.21 -4.62
N PRO A 11 5.40 -10.60 -4.32
CA PRO A 11 4.40 -10.29 -5.33
C PRO A 11 5.01 -9.51 -6.50
N GLU A 12 4.43 -9.70 -7.69
CA GLU A 12 4.95 -9.16 -8.94
C GLU A 12 5.18 -7.64 -8.86
N GLU A 13 6.17 -7.15 -9.60
CA GLU A 13 6.49 -5.72 -9.65
C GLU A 13 5.35 -4.89 -10.24
N THR A 14 4.63 -5.43 -11.21
CA THR A 14 3.41 -4.84 -11.75
C THR A 14 2.27 -5.82 -11.58
N ILE A 15 1.20 -5.41 -10.90
CA ILE A 15 -0.01 -6.20 -10.72
C ILE A 15 -1.20 -5.46 -11.32
N VAL A 16 -1.90 -6.08 -12.27
CA VAL A 16 -3.09 -5.49 -12.90
C VAL A 16 -4.32 -6.31 -12.51
N ILE A 17 -5.26 -5.69 -11.78
CA ILE A 17 -6.52 -6.32 -11.35
C ILE A 17 -7.67 -5.34 -11.61
N ASN A 18 -8.78 -5.81 -12.19
CA ASN A 18 -9.98 -5.01 -12.45
C ASN A 18 -9.75 -3.71 -13.25
N GLY A 19 -8.63 -3.59 -13.96
CA GLY A 19 -8.24 -2.37 -14.67
C GLY A 19 -7.32 -1.43 -13.87
N CYS A 20 -7.17 -1.65 -12.56
CA CYS A 20 -6.23 -0.94 -11.71
C CYS A 20 -4.82 -1.54 -11.85
N SER A 21 -3.83 -0.69 -12.13
CA SER A 21 -2.41 -1.06 -12.21
C SER A 21 -1.70 -0.66 -10.93
N TRP A 22 -1.07 -1.62 -10.27
CA TRP A 22 -0.25 -1.41 -9.08
C TRP A 22 1.22 -1.59 -9.45
N GLN A 23 2.06 -0.65 -9.02
CA GLN A 23 3.50 -0.65 -9.26
C GLN A 23 4.23 -0.84 -7.93
N ARG A 24 5.14 -1.81 -7.89
CA ARG A 24 5.95 -2.08 -6.73
C ARG A 24 7.16 -1.15 -6.71
N GLU A 25 7.32 -0.46 -5.60
CA GLU A 25 8.46 0.38 -5.30
C GLU A 25 9.20 -0.17 -4.08
N HIS A 26 10.53 -0.07 -4.12
CA HIS A 26 11.37 -0.41 -2.98
C HIS A 26 11.41 0.80 -2.04
N PHE A 27 10.80 0.65 -0.86
CA PHE A 27 10.57 1.75 0.07
C PHE A 27 11.68 1.87 1.12
N ASP A 28 12.17 0.75 1.65
CA ASP A 28 13.23 0.70 2.66
C ASP A 28 13.98 -0.65 2.58
N THR A 29 15.10 -0.77 3.30
CA THR A 29 16.02 -1.92 3.34
C THR A 29 15.32 -3.28 3.46
N ASP A 30 14.19 -3.35 4.17
CA ASP A 30 13.36 -4.54 4.35
C ASP A 30 11.87 -4.23 4.09
N GLY A 31 11.58 -3.30 3.17
CA GLY A 31 10.23 -2.78 2.93
C GLY A 31 9.90 -2.53 1.46
N TYR A 32 8.75 -3.04 1.02
CA TYR A 32 8.20 -2.85 -0.32
C TYR A 32 6.84 -2.18 -0.23
N GLN A 33 6.48 -1.44 -1.27
CA GLN A 33 5.17 -0.82 -1.41
C GLN A 33 4.63 -1.08 -2.80
N TRP A 34 3.34 -1.37 -2.91
CA TRP A 34 2.61 -1.35 -4.17
C TRP A 34 1.77 -0.11 -4.19
N VAL A 35 2.06 0.79 -5.11
CA VAL A 35 1.37 2.07 -5.25
C VAL A 35 0.45 2.00 -6.46
N ARG A 36 -0.75 2.57 -6.32
CA ARG A 36 -1.56 2.94 -7.47
C ARG A 36 -2.14 4.33 -7.31
N GLU A 37 -2.35 4.95 -8.45
CA GLU A 37 -3.13 6.18 -8.59
C GLU A 37 -4.63 5.88 -8.46
N LEU A 38 -5.37 6.80 -7.84
CA LEU A 38 -6.82 6.76 -7.76
C LEU A 38 -7.43 7.59 -8.89
N ASP A 39 -8.49 7.07 -9.50
CA ASP A 39 -9.31 7.86 -10.43
C ASP A 39 -10.17 8.88 -9.67
N ASP A 40 -10.53 10.00 -10.31
CA ASP A 40 -11.40 11.06 -9.75
C ASP A 40 -12.75 10.54 -9.21
N SER A 41 -13.21 9.36 -9.65
CA SER A 41 -14.45 8.73 -9.19
C SER A 41 -14.29 7.90 -7.91
N GLU A 42 -13.07 7.65 -7.46
CA GLU A 42 -12.77 6.78 -6.31
C GLU A 42 -12.68 7.52 -4.97
N TYR A 43 -12.70 8.86 -5.00
CA TYR A 43 -12.70 9.72 -3.83
C TYR A 43 -13.76 10.82 -3.98
N ASP A 44 -14.28 11.32 -2.86
CA ASP A 44 -15.45 12.21 -2.81
C ASP A 44 -15.12 13.67 -2.44
N TRP A 45 -13.83 14.01 -2.37
CA TRP A 45 -13.30 15.33 -2.02
C TRP A 45 -12.58 15.99 -3.20
N ASP A 46 -12.46 17.31 -3.16
CA ASP A 46 -11.76 18.07 -4.22
C ASP A 46 -10.25 18.09 -3.96
N CYS A 47 -9.47 17.53 -4.89
CA CYS A 47 -8.01 17.52 -4.79
C CYS A 47 -7.37 18.91 -4.69
N SER A 48 -8.04 19.96 -5.16
CA SER A 48 -7.54 21.32 -5.05
C SER A 48 -7.68 21.91 -3.63
N GLU A 49 -8.44 21.26 -2.75
CA GLU A 49 -8.60 21.69 -1.35
C GLU A 49 -7.49 21.16 -0.43
N VAL A 50 -6.66 20.24 -0.92
CA VAL A 50 -5.63 19.55 -0.14
C VAL A 50 -4.29 19.57 -0.86
N ASP A 51 -3.24 19.99 -0.15
CA ASP A 51 -1.86 19.86 -0.65
C ASP A 51 -1.38 18.40 -0.50
N LEU A 52 -1.33 17.67 -1.60
CA LEU A 52 -0.88 16.28 -1.61
C LEU A 52 0.64 16.20 -1.38
N VAL A 53 1.07 15.37 -0.44
CA VAL A 53 2.46 15.27 -0.04
C VAL A 53 3.12 14.05 -0.69
N GLY A 54 4.12 14.30 -1.53
CA GLY A 54 4.91 13.24 -2.18
C GLY A 54 4.25 12.62 -3.42
N THR A 55 3.08 13.11 -3.83
CA THR A 55 2.37 12.70 -5.03
C THR A 55 1.62 13.90 -5.62
N ASP A 56 1.37 13.88 -6.93
CA ASP A 56 0.59 14.92 -7.62
C ASP A 56 -0.93 14.60 -7.63
N ILE A 57 -1.29 13.35 -7.33
CA ILE A 57 -2.68 12.87 -7.31
C ILE A 57 -2.91 11.88 -6.16
N PRO A 58 -4.18 11.65 -5.73
CA PRO A 58 -4.46 10.70 -4.67
C PRO A 58 -4.01 9.29 -5.05
N ILE A 59 -3.42 8.59 -4.10
CA ILE A 59 -2.90 7.24 -4.31
C ILE A 59 -3.44 6.29 -3.25
N ARG A 60 -3.40 4.99 -3.58
CA ARG A 60 -3.44 3.90 -2.61
C ARG A 60 -2.10 3.20 -2.57
N VAL A 61 -1.74 2.74 -1.39
CA VAL A 61 -0.48 2.04 -1.13
C VAL A 61 -0.78 0.78 -0.35
N VAL A 62 -0.22 -0.36 -0.78
CA VAL A 62 -0.12 -1.57 0.04
C VAL A 62 1.35 -1.73 0.43
N SER A 63 1.65 -1.59 1.71
CA SER A 63 3.00 -1.70 2.27
C SER A 63 3.23 -3.09 2.84
N LEU A 64 4.44 -3.60 2.63
CA LEU A 64 4.97 -4.82 3.21
C LEU A 64 6.29 -4.49 3.88
N GLN A 65 6.42 -4.77 5.16
CA GLN A 65 7.66 -4.51 5.91
C GLN A 65 8.00 -5.68 6.81
N HIS A 66 9.26 -6.10 6.81
CA HIS A 66 9.77 -7.04 7.78
C HIS A 66 10.44 -6.29 8.94
N ARG A 67 9.91 -6.44 10.17
CA ARG A 67 10.50 -5.83 11.37
C ARG A 67 10.72 -6.90 12.43
N GLY A 68 12.00 -7.12 12.77
CA GLY A 68 12.37 -8.11 13.77
C GLY A 68 12.19 -9.54 13.25
N SER A 69 11.11 -10.20 13.68
CA SER A 69 10.75 -11.57 13.26
C SER A 69 9.33 -11.64 12.70
N GLN A 70 8.74 -10.50 12.36
CA GLN A 70 7.36 -10.41 11.90
C GLN A 70 7.26 -9.56 10.64
N TRP A 71 6.29 -9.92 9.81
CA TRP A 71 5.88 -9.20 8.63
C TRP A 71 4.64 -8.38 8.92
N TYR A 72 4.68 -7.12 8.50
CA TYR A 72 3.61 -6.16 8.62
C TYR A 72 3.10 -5.84 7.22
N VAL A 73 1.80 -6.04 7.00
CA VAL A 73 1.12 -5.73 5.75
C VAL A 73 0.05 -4.71 6.05
N GLU A 74 0.06 -3.58 5.36
CA GLU A 74 -0.96 -2.55 5.57
C GLU A 74 -1.36 -1.84 4.28
N ALA A 75 -2.61 -1.40 4.18
CA ALA A 75 -3.06 -0.55 3.08
C ALA A 75 -3.45 0.85 3.56
N ALA A 76 -2.95 1.84 2.83
CA ALA A 76 -3.14 3.25 3.10
C ALA A 76 -3.63 3.97 1.84
N GLU A 77 -4.30 5.10 2.00
CA GLU A 77 -4.69 5.98 0.90
C GLU A 77 -4.46 7.45 1.24
N THR A 78 -4.34 8.30 0.22
CA THR A 78 -4.20 9.74 0.43
C THR A 78 -5.45 10.30 1.10
N ALA A 79 -5.24 10.96 2.23
CA ALA A 79 -6.30 11.45 3.09
C ALA A 79 -6.89 12.77 2.57
N GLY A 80 -8.22 12.85 2.56
CA GLY A 80 -8.96 14.06 2.20
C GLY A 80 -8.95 15.17 3.28
N PRO A 81 -9.67 16.28 3.06
CA PRO A 81 -9.62 17.48 3.91
C PRO A 81 -10.13 17.25 5.35
N ASP A 82 -11.02 16.29 5.56
CA ASP A 82 -11.61 15.99 6.87
C ASP A 82 -10.75 15.07 7.75
N TYR A 83 -9.62 14.58 7.24
CA TYR A 83 -8.72 13.71 7.99
C TYR A 83 -7.78 14.50 8.91
N HIS A 84 -7.18 13.79 9.86
CA HIS A 84 -6.28 14.40 10.84
C HIS A 84 -5.01 15.00 10.22
N ARG A 85 -4.57 14.46 9.07
CA ARG A 85 -3.45 14.94 8.25
C ARG A 85 -3.85 14.90 6.78
N PRO A 86 -4.55 15.93 6.29
CA PRO A 86 -4.92 16.00 4.88
C PRO A 86 -3.68 15.95 3.98
N GLY A 87 -3.77 15.23 2.87
CA GLY A 87 -2.73 15.16 1.85
C GLY A 87 -1.61 14.15 2.13
N PHE A 88 -1.61 13.53 3.31
CA PHE A 88 -0.74 12.41 3.65
C PHE A 88 -1.44 11.08 3.35
N THR A 89 -0.65 10.04 3.04
CA THR A 89 -1.16 8.67 2.98
C THR A 89 -1.40 8.17 4.41
N GLU A 90 -2.62 7.72 4.70
CA GLU A 90 -3.03 7.23 6.01
C GLU A 90 -3.69 5.85 5.88
N LEU A 91 -3.61 5.03 6.93
CA LEU A 91 -4.22 3.70 6.95
C LEU A 91 -5.72 3.81 6.65
N ILE A 92 -6.19 3.08 5.64
CA ILE A 92 -7.61 3.10 5.20
C ILE A 92 -8.52 2.64 6.35
N GLY A 93 -8.05 1.67 7.12
CA GLY A 93 -8.73 1.15 8.30
C GLY A 93 -7.94 0.03 8.95
N SER A 94 -8.27 -0.27 10.22
CA SER A 94 -7.61 -1.34 10.98
C SER A 94 -7.75 -2.73 10.33
N GLU A 95 -8.78 -2.94 9.53
CA GLU A 95 -9.05 -4.17 8.77
C GLU A 95 -8.22 -4.32 7.49
N TYR A 96 -7.41 -3.30 7.17
CA TYR A 96 -6.40 -3.31 6.13
C TYR A 96 -4.99 -3.39 6.72
N HIS A 97 -4.86 -3.80 7.99
CA HIS A 97 -3.59 -4.02 8.66
C HIS A 97 -3.54 -5.46 9.20
N THR A 98 -2.49 -6.18 8.84
CA THR A 98 -2.27 -7.56 9.22
C THR A 98 -0.80 -7.74 9.61
N THR A 99 -0.54 -8.53 10.66
CA THR A 99 0.81 -8.96 11.07
C THR A 99 0.88 -10.48 11.04
N VAL A 100 1.92 -11.03 10.42
CA VAL A 100 2.14 -12.47 10.30
C VAL A 100 3.61 -12.81 10.53
N ASP A 101 3.88 -14.06 10.90
CA ASP A 101 5.25 -14.51 11.16
C ASP A 101 5.93 -15.09 9.90
N GLU A 102 5.14 -15.54 8.92
CA GLU A 102 5.62 -16.22 7.72
C GLU A 102 5.58 -15.31 6.48
N ALA A 103 6.65 -15.34 5.67
CA ALA A 103 6.76 -14.51 4.48
C ALA A 103 5.68 -14.83 3.43
N GLU A 104 5.40 -16.12 3.18
CA GLU A 104 4.37 -16.55 2.22
C GLU A 104 2.98 -16.01 2.60
N ALA A 105 2.62 -16.09 3.88
CA ALA A 105 1.37 -15.52 4.39
C ALA A 105 1.31 -13.99 4.20
N ALA A 106 2.46 -13.30 4.34
CA ALA A 106 2.52 -11.86 4.13
C ALA A 106 2.32 -11.49 2.66
N PHE A 107 2.92 -12.26 1.74
CA PHE A 107 2.80 -12.03 0.30
C PHE A 107 1.38 -12.33 -0.20
N ASP A 108 0.74 -13.36 0.33
CA ASP A 108 -0.67 -13.67 0.07
C ASP A 108 -1.58 -12.54 0.56
N GLU A 109 -1.29 -11.98 1.74
CA GLU A 109 -2.04 -10.85 2.25
C GLU A 109 -1.88 -9.59 1.39
N VAL A 110 -0.66 -9.30 0.88
CA VAL A 110 -0.45 -8.23 -0.10
C VAL A 110 -1.36 -8.42 -1.33
N ARG A 111 -1.37 -9.63 -1.91
CA ARG A 111 -2.23 -9.95 -3.07
C ARG A 111 -3.72 -9.79 -2.73
N SER A 112 -4.11 -10.19 -1.52
CA SER A 112 -5.47 -10.08 -0.99
C SER A 112 -5.90 -8.62 -0.88
N LEU A 113 -5.08 -7.75 -0.29
CA LEU A 113 -5.37 -6.31 -0.16
C LEU A 113 -5.43 -5.63 -1.53
N ILE A 114 -4.45 -5.89 -2.41
CA ILE A 114 -4.45 -5.36 -3.78
C ILE A 114 -5.74 -5.74 -4.51
N LYS A 115 -6.17 -7.00 -4.39
CA LYS A 115 -7.43 -7.46 -5.02
C LYS A 115 -8.68 -6.82 -4.41
N ARG A 116 -8.72 -6.60 -3.10
CA ARG A 116 -9.85 -5.93 -2.43
C ARG A 116 -9.97 -4.46 -2.82
N LEU A 117 -8.83 -3.82 -3.06
CA LEU A 117 -8.75 -2.39 -3.35
C LEU A 117 -8.91 -2.10 -4.84
N SER A 118 -8.75 -3.07 -5.73
CA SER A 118 -8.93 -2.97 -7.19
C SER A 118 -10.35 -3.31 -7.64
#